data_AF-A0A077ZIJ1-F1
#
_entry.id   AF-A0A077ZIJ1-F1
#
_cell.length_a   1.000
_cell.length_b   1.000
_cell.length_c   1.000
_cell.angle_alpha   90.00
_cell.angle_beta   90.00
_cell.angle_gamma   90.00
#
_symmetry.space_group_name_H-M   'P 1'
#
loop_
_entity.id
_entity.type
_entity.pdbx_description
1 polymer ?
#
loop_
_entity_poly.entity_id
_entity_poly.type
_entity_poly.pdbx_seq_one_letter_code
_entity_poly.pdbx_strand_id
1 'polypeptide(L)'
;MKHKKEADLIFLPLAANGKPQHLGSEKTGCPFCEYAEKENILRREEDMLWVLNKYQTLQDTFQTIIIEHADHNKDISTYTIEENRKLFTFAFDCWTKTKKDPQFKSVLFYKNHGPLSGGSLKHPHMQIVGLKEIDGEAQIEPENFEGITVLSENNVVINFSSRPIMGFLEINIIVDSQISEAIYRLADYVQKTYAIVINETEDVGLDETESTAIAMHFISSGSNYDSIQQAMNVTKIISEIISIIQYHFQIKIDQNSKNFSRLVSHLQYFLIRQVKGIKMMDMSEEMIRIVLDQYQSSFQCAEKVIGYLNKVHNVKPPLEEEVYLTMHKERVRQVEM
;
A
#
# COMPACT_ATOMS: atom_id res chain seq x y z
N MET A 1 28.68 23.83 -8.35
CA MET A 1 27.40 23.50 -8.99
C MET A 1 26.30 23.74 -7.97
N LYS A 2 25.31 24.60 -8.24
CA LYS A 2 24.19 24.82 -7.33
C LYS A 2 23.31 23.57 -7.36
N HIS A 3 23.25 22.83 -6.25
CA HIS A 3 22.24 21.80 -6.06
C HIS A 3 20.87 22.47 -6.21
N LYS A 4 20.11 22.08 -7.24
CA LYS A 4 18.69 22.42 -7.36
C LYS A 4 18.02 21.70 -6.18
N LYS A 5 17.52 22.43 -5.18
CA LYS A 5 16.67 21.84 -4.15
C LYS A 5 15.51 21.15 -4.86
N GLU A 6 15.35 19.84 -4.65
CA GLU A 6 14.14 19.13 -5.05
C GLU A 6 12.96 19.76 -4.32
N ALA A 7 11.85 19.94 -5.03
CA ALA A 7 10.64 20.53 -4.46
C ALA A 7 9.91 19.44 -3.67
N ASP A 8 9.69 19.65 -2.37
CA ASP A 8 8.95 18.73 -1.51
C ASP A 8 7.44 18.88 -1.69
N LEU A 9 6.69 17.79 -1.50
CA LEU A 9 5.23 17.81 -1.42
C LEU A 9 4.80 18.48 -0.10
N ILE A 10 4.29 19.70 -0.18
CA ILE A 10 3.85 20.46 0.99
C ILE A 10 2.39 20.13 1.32
N PHE A 11 2.16 19.53 2.49
CA PHE A 11 0.83 19.33 3.04
C PHE A 11 0.26 20.64 3.57
N LEU A 12 -1.02 20.90 3.29
CA LEU A 12 -1.77 22.07 3.76
C LEU A 12 -2.73 21.64 4.88
N PRO A 13 -2.35 21.74 6.17
CA PRO A 13 -3.15 21.19 7.27
C PRO A 13 -4.53 21.82 7.38
N LEU A 14 -4.64 23.12 7.10
CA LEU A 14 -5.90 23.86 7.14
C LEU A 14 -6.91 23.36 6.09
N ALA A 15 -6.44 22.86 4.96
CA ALA A 15 -7.30 22.28 3.92
C ALA A 15 -7.80 20.87 4.29
N ALA A 16 -7.24 20.24 5.32
CA ALA A 16 -7.72 18.96 5.85
C ALA A 16 -8.85 19.14 6.88
N ASN A 17 -9.03 20.36 7.42
CA ASN A 17 -10.06 20.62 8.42
C ASN A 17 -11.45 20.39 7.82
N GLY A 18 -12.24 19.55 8.51
CA GLY A 18 -13.58 19.19 8.08
C GLY A 18 -13.63 18.15 6.96
N LYS A 19 -12.52 17.48 6.61
CA LYS A 19 -12.56 16.29 5.76
C LYS A 19 -13.46 15.23 6.41
N PRO A 20 -14.45 14.69 5.69
CA PRO A 20 -15.32 13.65 6.21
C PRO A 20 -14.50 12.38 6.50
N GLN A 21 -14.78 11.77 7.65
CA GLN A 21 -14.36 10.42 7.96
C GLN A 21 -15.61 9.55 8.03
N HIS A 22 -15.68 8.55 7.16
CA HIS A 22 -16.80 7.63 7.09
C HIS A 22 -16.27 6.24 6.76
N LEU A 23 -15.98 5.46 7.80
CA LEU A 23 -15.42 4.11 7.68
C LEU A 23 -16.47 3.01 7.91
N GLY A 24 -17.69 3.40 8.26
CA GLY A 24 -18.79 2.49 8.54
C GLY A 24 -19.43 1.91 7.28
N SER A 25 -20.20 0.84 7.45
CA SER A 25 -20.99 0.19 6.38
C SER A 25 -22.30 0.92 6.06
N GLU A 26 -22.72 1.81 6.94
CA GLU A 26 -23.95 2.60 6.84
C GLU A 26 -23.86 3.68 5.77
N LYS A 27 -24.84 3.76 4.87
CA LYS A 27 -24.87 4.79 3.82
C LYS A 27 -25.04 6.20 4.39
N THR A 28 -25.73 6.31 5.53
CA THR A 28 -26.03 7.58 6.18
C THR A 28 -24.74 8.29 6.59
N GLY A 29 -24.58 9.53 6.13
CA GLY A 29 -23.39 10.36 6.40
C GLY A 29 -22.23 10.14 5.42
N CYS A 30 -22.33 9.19 4.47
CA CYS A 30 -21.32 9.04 3.45
C CYS A 30 -21.44 10.18 2.42
N PRO A 31 -20.37 10.98 2.19
CA PRO A 31 -20.41 12.10 1.25
C PRO A 31 -20.53 11.67 -0.22
N PHE A 32 -20.31 10.38 -0.53
CA PHE A 32 -20.33 9.85 -1.89
C PHE A 32 -21.63 9.11 -2.23
N CYS A 33 -22.38 8.62 -1.24
CA CYS A 33 -23.72 8.07 -1.45
C CYS A 33 -24.72 9.13 -1.94
N GLU A 34 -24.65 10.34 -1.36
CA GLU A 34 -25.51 11.47 -1.73
C GLU A 34 -24.66 12.65 -2.20
N TYR A 35 -23.89 12.43 -3.27
CA TYR A 35 -22.97 13.46 -3.77
C TYR A 35 -23.71 14.73 -4.21
N ALA A 36 -23.64 15.78 -3.38
CA ALA A 36 -24.44 16.99 -3.55
C ALA A 36 -23.77 18.08 -4.41
N GLU A 37 -22.44 18.09 -4.51
CA GLU A 37 -21.63 19.17 -5.09
C GLU A 37 -21.50 19.03 -6.62
N LYS A 38 -22.61 19.25 -7.34
CA LYS A 38 -22.69 19.06 -8.80
C LYS A 38 -21.70 19.93 -9.57
N GLU A 39 -21.34 21.10 -9.04
CA GLU A 39 -20.34 22.01 -9.59
C GLU A 39 -18.92 21.40 -9.65
N ASN A 40 -18.63 20.41 -8.81
CA ASN A 40 -17.35 19.74 -8.76
C ASN A 40 -17.27 18.53 -9.71
N ILE A 41 -18.34 18.17 -10.40
CA ILE A 41 -18.36 17.02 -11.31
C ILE A 41 -17.65 17.38 -12.63
N LEU A 42 -16.53 16.72 -12.89
CA LEU A 42 -15.73 16.87 -14.12
C LEU A 42 -16.21 15.95 -15.25
N ARG A 43 -16.67 14.74 -14.90
CA ARG A 43 -17.28 13.77 -15.82
C ARG A 43 -18.21 12.85 -15.04
N ARG A 44 -19.29 12.40 -15.68
CA ARG A 44 -20.19 11.36 -15.18
C ARG A 44 -20.44 10.33 -16.27
N GLU A 45 -20.43 9.06 -15.89
CA GLU A 45 -20.80 7.94 -16.76
C GLU A 45 -21.52 6.88 -15.93
N GLU A 46 -22.82 6.67 -16.21
CA GLU A 46 -23.69 5.84 -15.37
C GLU A 46 -23.63 6.27 -13.89
N ASP A 47 -23.14 5.38 -13.02
CA ASP A 47 -22.96 5.57 -11.59
C ASP A 47 -21.57 6.13 -11.22
N MET A 48 -20.62 6.14 -12.16
CA MET A 48 -19.27 6.64 -11.94
C MET A 48 -19.22 8.17 -12.03
N LEU A 49 -18.55 8.80 -11.06
CA LEU A 49 -18.33 10.24 -11.02
C LEU A 49 -16.84 10.53 -10.94
N TRP A 50 -16.34 11.38 -11.81
CA TRP A 50 -15.02 11.99 -11.65
C TRP A 50 -15.20 13.43 -11.18
N VAL A 51 -14.70 13.74 -9.99
CA VAL A 51 -14.98 14.99 -9.29
C VAL A 51 -13.70 15.67 -8.82
N LEU A 52 -13.74 17.00 -8.75
CA LEU A 52 -12.70 17.79 -8.09
C LEU A 52 -12.73 17.52 -6.59
N ASN A 53 -11.58 17.18 -6.00
CA ASN A 53 -11.51 17.04 -4.55
C ASN A 53 -11.64 18.42 -3.90
N LYS A 54 -12.72 18.63 -3.13
CA LYS A 54 -12.93 19.87 -2.37
C LYS A 54 -11.77 20.18 -1.42
N TYR A 55 -11.16 19.13 -0.85
CA TYR A 55 -10.12 19.25 0.16
C TYR A 55 -8.74 19.06 -0.47
N GLN A 56 -8.26 20.11 -1.15
CA GLN A 56 -6.93 20.17 -1.78
C GLN A 56 -5.83 20.27 -0.71
N THR A 57 -5.45 19.15 -0.09
CA THR A 57 -4.49 19.11 1.02
C THR A 57 -3.02 19.14 0.64
N LEU A 58 -2.71 19.26 -0.64
CA LEU A 58 -1.34 19.26 -1.16
C LEU A 58 -1.18 20.52 -2.00
N GLN A 59 -0.16 21.31 -1.69
CA GLN A 59 0.14 22.51 -2.44
C GLN A 59 0.58 22.16 -3.87
N ASP A 60 0.27 23.03 -4.84
CA ASP A 60 0.70 22.89 -6.23
C ASP A 60 0.27 21.57 -6.89
N THR A 61 -0.91 21.09 -6.48
CA THR A 61 -1.54 19.89 -7.03
C THR A 61 -2.95 20.17 -7.56
N PHE A 62 -3.40 19.28 -8.44
CA PHE A 62 -4.78 19.13 -8.86
C PHE A 62 -5.29 17.77 -8.40
N GLN A 63 -6.00 17.73 -7.27
CA GLN A 63 -6.51 16.49 -6.70
C GLN A 63 -7.95 16.23 -7.14
N THR A 64 -8.19 15.04 -7.66
CA THR A 64 -9.53 14.58 -8.07
C THR A 64 -9.83 13.20 -7.50
N ILE A 65 -11.11 12.88 -7.44
CA ILE A 65 -11.63 11.61 -6.90
C ILE A 65 -12.50 10.98 -7.98
N ILE A 66 -12.36 9.68 -8.19
CA ILE A 66 -13.29 8.86 -8.95
C ILE A 66 -14.15 8.10 -7.94
N ILE A 67 -15.44 8.39 -7.88
CA ILE A 67 -16.42 7.59 -7.15
C ILE A 67 -16.82 6.44 -8.07
N GLU A 68 -16.57 5.21 -7.63
CA GLU A 68 -16.56 4.04 -8.51
C GLU A 68 -17.95 3.46 -8.78
N HIS A 69 -18.83 3.49 -7.78
CA HIS A 69 -20.15 2.86 -7.85
C HIS A 69 -21.13 3.62 -6.95
N ALA A 70 -22.43 3.57 -7.27
CA ALA A 70 -23.48 4.10 -6.40
C ALA A 70 -23.71 3.29 -5.11
N ASP A 71 -23.10 2.09 -5.00
CA ASP A 71 -23.32 1.20 -3.87
C ASP A 71 -22.12 1.27 -2.92
N HIS A 72 -22.39 1.78 -1.71
CA HIS A 72 -21.41 2.02 -0.65
C HIS A 72 -20.58 0.80 -0.26
N ASN A 73 -21.18 -0.39 -0.39
CA ASN A 73 -20.60 -1.63 0.12
C ASN A 73 -19.97 -2.51 -0.97
N LYS A 74 -20.07 -2.12 -2.24
CA LYS A 74 -19.33 -2.79 -3.31
C LYS A 74 -17.90 -2.29 -3.36
N ASP A 75 -17.03 -3.10 -3.95
CA ASP A 75 -15.70 -2.72 -4.38
C ASP A 75 -15.21 -3.67 -5.49
N ILE A 76 -13.91 -3.59 -5.85
CA ILE A 76 -13.35 -4.33 -6.98
C ILE A 76 -13.56 -5.85 -6.85
N SER A 77 -13.58 -6.44 -5.64
CA SER A 77 -13.82 -7.87 -5.47
C SER A 77 -15.26 -8.28 -5.79
N THR A 78 -16.22 -7.38 -5.64
CA THR A 78 -17.67 -7.66 -5.73
C THR A 78 -18.33 -7.08 -6.98
N TYR A 79 -17.59 -6.31 -7.79
CA TYR A 79 -18.06 -5.87 -9.10
C TYR A 79 -18.19 -7.05 -10.06
N THR A 80 -19.18 -7.00 -10.95
CA THR A 80 -19.16 -7.90 -12.12
C THR A 80 -17.94 -7.60 -13.00
N ILE A 81 -17.49 -8.56 -13.80
CA ILE A 81 -16.38 -8.36 -14.75
C ILE A 81 -16.67 -7.15 -15.67
N GLU A 82 -17.91 -6.98 -16.11
CA GLU A 82 -18.33 -5.86 -16.96
C GLU A 82 -18.28 -4.51 -16.21
N GLU A 83 -18.77 -4.47 -14.96
CA GLU A 83 -18.68 -3.28 -14.10
C GLU A 83 -17.22 -2.87 -13.88
N ASN A 84 -16.35 -3.83 -13.57
CA ASN A 84 -14.93 -3.56 -13.33
C ASN A 84 -14.19 -3.10 -14.59
N ARG A 85 -14.45 -3.70 -15.75
CA ARG A 85 -13.88 -3.26 -17.04
C ARG A 85 -14.34 -1.84 -17.43
N LYS A 86 -15.62 -1.50 -17.19
CA LYS A 86 -16.13 -0.14 -17.38
C LYS A 86 -15.43 0.85 -16.44
N LEU A 87 -15.25 0.49 -15.17
CA LEU A 87 -14.55 1.30 -14.19
C LEU A 87 -13.11 1.60 -14.60
N PHE A 88 -12.34 0.57 -14.98
CA PHE A 88 -10.97 0.74 -15.43
C PHE A 88 -10.87 1.60 -16.68
N THR A 89 -11.79 1.43 -17.64
CA THR A 89 -11.86 2.26 -18.85
C THR A 89 -12.11 3.74 -18.49
N PHE A 90 -13.13 3.99 -17.67
CA PHE A 90 -13.46 5.34 -17.20
C PHE A 90 -12.30 6.00 -16.44
N ALA A 91 -11.66 5.25 -15.55
CA ALA A 91 -10.57 5.76 -14.73
C ALA A 91 -9.31 6.06 -15.53
N PHE A 92 -8.91 5.17 -16.45
CA PHE A 92 -7.76 5.39 -17.32
C PHE A 92 -7.99 6.51 -18.33
N ASP A 93 -9.21 6.71 -18.81
CA ASP A 93 -9.56 7.87 -19.63
C ASP A 93 -9.34 9.19 -18.85
N CYS A 94 -9.83 9.25 -17.61
CA CYS A 94 -9.68 10.42 -16.75
C CYS A 94 -8.20 10.68 -16.45
N TRP A 95 -7.44 9.64 -16.10
CA TRP A 95 -6.00 9.73 -15.85
C TRP A 95 -5.23 10.19 -17.09
N THR A 96 -5.53 9.60 -18.26
CA THR A 96 -4.92 9.98 -19.54
C THR A 96 -5.21 11.42 -19.91
N LYS A 97 -6.44 11.89 -19.66
CA LYS A 97 -6.82 13.30 -19.89
C LYS A 97 -6.00 14.23 -19.00
N THR A 98 -5.83 13.91 -17.72
CA THR A 98 -4.98 14.69 -16.81
C THR A 98 -3.50 14.64 -17.21
N LYS A 99 -2.98 13.46 -17.63
CA LYS A 99 -1.59 13.29 -18.07
C LYS A 99 -1.23 14.09 -19.34
N LYS A 100 -2.22 14.39 -20.19
CA LYS A 100 -2.06 15.22 -21.40
C LYS A 100 -2.09 16.73 -21.11
N ASP A 101 -2.44 17.15 -19.91
CA ASP A 101 -2.51 18.57 -19.55
C ASP A 101 -1.08 19.10 -19.28
N PRO A 102 -0.58 20.07 -20.06
CA PRO A 102 0.80 20.55 -19.97
C PRO A 102 1.13 21.28 -18.67
N GLN A 103 0.13 21.60 -17.84
CA GLN A 103 0.39 22.24 -16.54
C GLN A 103 0.97 21.28 -15.49
N PHE A 104 0.93 19.96 -15.71
CA PHE A 104 1.42 18.97 -14.77
C PHE A 104 2.75 18.39 -15.25
N LYS A 105 3.72 18.33 -14.34
CA LYS A 105 4.98 17.64 -14.55
C LYS A 105 4.82 16.12 -14.48
N SER A 106 3.97 15.64 -13.58
CA SER A 106 3.61 14.21 -13.45
C SER A 106 2.19 14.05 -12.92
N VAL A 107 1.59 12.88 -13.11
CA VAL A 107 0.20 12.60 -12.69
C VAL A 107 0.13 11.24 -12.02
N LEU A 108 -0.15 11.24 -10.72
CA LEU A 108 -0.34 10.03 -9.93
C LEU A 108 -1.76 9.50 -10.07
N PHE A 109 -1.90 8.18 -10.12
CA PHE A 109 -3.18 7.48 -10.09
C PHE A 109 -3.10 6.30 -9.12
N TYR A 110 -3.99 6.26 -8.12
CA TYR A 110 -3.95 5.25 -7.08
C TYR A 110 -5.34 5.00 -6.45
N LYS A 111 -5.46 3.88 -5.75
CA LYS A 111 -6.62 3.52 -4.94
C LYS A 111 -6.16 3.14 -3.55
N ASN A 112 -6.86 3.65 -2.54
CA ASN A 112 -6.70 3.26 -1.15
C ASN A 112 -7.92 2.42 -0.74
N HIS A 113 -7.70 1.23 -0.19
CA HIS A 113 -8.78 0.40 0.32
C HIS A 113 -8.51 -0.12 1.74
N GLY A 114 -9.56 -0.05 2.56
CA GLY A 114 -9.54 -0.50 3.94
C GLY A 114 -8.97 0.52 4.94
N PRO A 115 -9.20 0.32 6.25
CA PRO A 115 -8.84 1.28 7.28
C PRO A 115 -7.31 1.48 7.45
N LEU A 116 -6.50 0.56 6.90
CA LEU A 116 -5.04 0.57 7.06
C LEU A 116 -4.30 1.15 5.84
N SER A 117 -5.00 1.54 4.78
CA SER A 117 -4.38 2.16 3.60
C SER A 117 -4.24 3.68 3.72
N GLY A 118 -4.65 4.26 4.85
CA GLY A 118 -4.75 5.72 5.02
C GLY A 118 -5.99 6.33 4.35
N GLY A 119 -6.93 5.52 3.85
CA GLY A 119 -8.22 5.98 3.38
C GLY A 119 -9.12 6.43 4.54
N SER A 120 -9.90 7.49 4.34
CA SER A 120 -10.86 8.01 5.33
C SER A 120 -12.31 7.68 5.00
N LEU A 121 -12.57 7.03 3.86
CA LEU A 121 -13.90 6.77 3.33
C LEU A 121 -14.02 5.29 2.93
N LYS A 122 -15.10 4.63 3.36
CA LYS A 122 -15.44 3.23 3.00
C LYS A 122 -15.96 3.12 1.58
N HIS A 123 -16.73 4.10 1.12
CA HIS A 123 -17.31 4.10 -0.23
C HIS A 123 -16.22 3.99 -1.29
N PRO A 124 -16.35 3.08 -2.27
CA PRO A 124 -15.28 2.77 -3.22
C PRO A 124 -14.90 3.98 -4.07
N HIS A 125 -13.62 4.37 -4.01
CA HIS A 125 -13.09 5.49 -4.76
C HIS A 125 -11.62 5.33 -5.13
N MET A 126 -11.23 5.96 -6.24
CA MET A 126 -9.84 6.12 -6.69
C MET A 126 -9.46 7.61 -6.69
N GLN A 127 -8.17 7.91 -6.81
CA GLN A 127 -7.66 9.27 -6.82
C GLN A 127 -6.71 9.49 -7.99
N ILE A 128 -6.89 10.62 -8.68
CA ILE A 128 -5.94 11.12 -9.68
C ILE A 128 -5.42 12.47 -9.18
N VAL A 129 -4.10 12.61 -9.11
CA VAL A 129 -3.42 13.80 -8.59
C VAL A 129 -2.42 14.30 -9.61
N GLY A 130 -2.69 15.46 -10.23
CA GLY A 130 -1.73 16.17 -11.07
C GLY A 130 -0.75 16.97 -10.22
N LEU A 131 0.55 16.74 -10.39
CA LEU A 131 1.63 17.44 -9.70
C LEU A 131 2.24 18.50 -10.63
N LYS A 132 2.20 19.78 -10.24
CA LYS A 132 2.67 20.88 -11.10
C LYS A 132 4.20 20.95 -11.18
N GLU A 133 4.88 20.84 -10.05
CA GLU A 133 6.33 21.09 -9.95
C GLU A 133 7.17 19.82 -9.72
N ILE A 134 6.53 18.76 -9.20
CA ILE A 134 7.18 17.54 -8.72
C ILE A 134 6.96 16.41 -9.72
N ASP A 135 8.00 15.61 -9.91
CA ASP A 135 7.88 14.35 -10.62
C ASP A 135 7.67 13.24 -9.58
N GLY A 136 6.42 12.81 -9.43
CA GLY A 136 6.03 11.80 -8.45
C GLY A 136 6.50 10.39 -8.80
N GLU A 137 7.05 10.19 -10.00
CA GLU A 137 7.62 8.93 -10.46
C GLU A 137 9.17 8.96 -10.39
N ALA A 138 9.79 10.06 -9.95
CA ALA A 138 11.24 10.28 -10.02
C ALA A 138 12.10 9.27 -9.23
N GLN A 139 11.52 8.59 -8.24
CA GLN A 139 12.19 7.58 -7.42
C GLN A 139 11.77 6.14 -7.81
N ILE A 140 11.00 5.99 -8.88
CA ILE A 140 10.55 4.70 -9.39
C ILE A 140 11.48 4.28 -10.53
N GLU A 141 12.10 3.13 -10.37
CA GLU A 141 13.01 2.53 -11.33
C GLU A 141 12.36 1.29 -11.98
N PRO A 142 12.72 0.92 -13.23
CA PRO A 142 12.19 -0.27 -13.89
C PRO A 142 12.32 -1.55 -13.06
N GLU A 143 13.39 -1.69 -12.28
CA GLU A 143 13.61 -2.88 -11.45
C GLU A 143 12.62 -3.01 -10.29
N ASN A 144 11.88 -1.96 -9.94
CA ASN A 144 10.78 -2.06 -8.98
C ASN A 144 9.63 -2.93 -9.51
N PHE A 145 9.48 -3.02 -10.83
CA PHE A 145 8.46 -3.82 -11.51
C PHE A 145 8.95 -5.22 -11.92
N GLU A 146 10.20 -5.55 -11.59
CA GLU A 146 10.80 -6.86 -11.83
C GLU A 146 10.79 -7.73 -10.57
N GLY A 147 10.61 -9.03 -10.75
CA GLY A 147 10.58 -9.93 -9.61
C GLY A 147 10.25 -11.37 -9.95
N ILE A 148 9.78 -12.09 -8.94
CA ILE A 148 9.43 -13.50 -9.08
C ILE A 148 8.10 -13.58 -9.82
N THR A 149 8.16 -13.96 -11.10
CA THR A 149 6.97 -14.16 -11.93
C THR A 149 6.13 -15.31 -11.39
N VAL A 150 4.84 -15.05 -11.20
CA VAL A 150 3.86 -16.02 -10.70
C VAL A 150 2.81 -16.37 -11.72
N LEU A 151 2.59 -15.47 -12.67
CA LEU A 151 1.76 -15.71 -13.85
C LEU A 151 2.38 -14.97 -15.03
N SER A 152 2.41 -15.62 -16.18
CA SER A 152 2.88 -15.04 -17.45
C SER A 152 2.05 -15.62 -18.59
N GLU A 153 0.80 -15.19 -18.68
CA GLU A 153 -0.19 -15.72 -19.62
C GLU A 153 -1.06 -14.59 -20.20
N ASN A 154 -1.59 -14.79 -21.39
CA ASN A 154 -2.51 -13.85 -22.04
C ASN A 154 -1.95 -12.41 -22.18
N ASN A 155 -0.64 -12.24 -22.38
CA ASN A 155 0.06 -10.95 -22.41
C ASN A 155 -0.04 -10.15 -21.09
N VAL A 156 -0.23 -10.86 -19.98
CA VAL A 156 -0.17 -10.31 -18.63
C VAL A 156 0.93 -11.02 -17.85
N VAL A 157 1.76 -10.25 -17.17
CA VAL A 157 2.74 -10.76 -16.22
C VAL A 157 2.34 -10.30 -14.83
N ILE A 158 2.16 -11.26 -13.91
CA ILE A 158 2.06 -10.98 -12.49
C ILE A 158 3.37 -11.42 -11.85
N ASN A 159 4.00 -10.52 -11.09
CA ASN A 159 5.19 -10.85 -10.32
C ASN A 159 5.15 -10.23 -8.92
N PHE A 160 5.88 -10.86 -8.00
CA PHE A 160 6.20 -10.26 -6.71
C PHE A 160 7.51 -9.50 -6.83
N SER A 161 7.49 -8.19 -6.58
CA SER A 161 8.67 -7.33 -6.74
C SER A 161 9.86 -7.85 -5.94
N SER A 162 11.01 -7.96 -6.60
CA SER A 162 12.28 -8.26 -5.95
C SER A 162 12.93 -7.02 -5.33
N ARG A 163 12.46 -5.82 -5.71
CA ARG A 163 12.91 -4.51 -5.24
C ARG A 163 11.71 -3.60 -4.98
N PRO A 164 10.89 -3.90 -3.97
CA PRO A 164 9.69 -3.10 -3.69
C PRO A 164 10.05 -1.65 -3.34
N ILE A 165 9.26 -0.70 -3.84
CA ILE A 165 9.42 0.76 -3.62
C ILE A 165 9.34 1.10 -2.14
N MET A 166 8.32 0.59 -1.45
CA MET A 166 8.07 0.89 -0.04
C MET A 166 8.67 -0.17 0.90
N GLY A 167 9.38 -1.16 0.36
CA GLY A 167 9.93 -2.24 1.17
C GLY A 167 8.84 -3.17 1.74
N PHE A 168 7.78 -3.47 1.01
CA PHE A 168 6.76 -4.44 1.41
C PHE A 168 6.51 -5.48 0.30
N LEU A 169 5.57 -6.39 0.50
CA LEU A 169 5.06 -7.22 -0.59
C LEU A 169 4.39 -6.31 -1.62
N GLU A 170 4.99 -6.22 -2.80
CA GLU A 170 4.44 -5.49 -3.93
C GLU A 170 4.14 -6.49 -5.05
N ILE A 171 2.88 -6.51 -5.49
CA ILE A 171 2.42 -7.35 -6.59
C ILE A 171 2.31 -6.46 -7.81
N ASN A 172 3.12 -6.75 -8.81
CA ASN A 172 3.11 -6.06 -10.09
C ASN A 172 2.20 -6.82 -11.04
N ILE A 173 1.24 -6.12 -11.66
CA ILE A 173 0.41 -6.64 -12.75
C ILE A 173 0.74 -5.81 -13.98
N ILE A 174 1.42 -6.44 -14.95
CA ILE A 174 2.00 -5.77 -16.10
C ILE A 174 1.30 -6.27 -17.36
N VAL A 175 0.81 -5.34 -18.18
CA VAL A 175 0.15 -5.61 -19.46
C VAL A 175 0.79 -4.76 -20.54
N ASP A 176 1.04 -5.33 -21.72
CA ASP A 176 1.49 -4.55 -22.88
C ASP A 176 0.35 -3.63 -23.36
N SER A 177 0.55 -2.32 -23.24
CA SER A 177 -0.42 -1.31 -23.67
C SER A 177 -0.78 -1.35 -25.16
N GLN A 178 0.01 -2.02 -26.01
CA GLN A 178 -0.20 -2.06 -27.46
C GLN A 178 -1.21 -3.14 -27.89
N ILE A 179 -1.54 -4.09 -27.01
CA ILE A 179 -2.49 -5.14 -27.36
C ILE A 179 -3.93 -4.63 -27.32
N SER A 180 -4.77 -5.17 -28.20
CA SER A 180 -6.21 -4.93 -28.14
C SER A 180 -6.76 -5.37 -26.78
N GLU A 181 -7.58 -4.55 -26.13
CA GLU A 181 -8.19 -4.84 -24.82
C GLU A 181 -7.19 -4.96 -23.65
N ALA A 182 -6.01 -4.32 -23.75
CA ALA A 182 -5.03 -4.26 -22.66
C ALA A 182 -5.68 -3.85 -21.32
N ILE A 183 -6.53 -2.83 -21.35
CA ILE A 183 -7.21 -2.31 -20.16
C ILE A 183 -8.19 -3.31 -19.54
N TYR A 184 -8.85 -4.15 -20.35
CA TYR A 184 -9.75 -5.18 -19.84
C TYR A 184 -8.97 -6.28 -19.15
N ARG A 185 -7.85 -6.72 -19.72
CA ARG A 185 -6.98 -7.68 -19.05
C ARG A 185 -6.44 -7.13 -17.74
N LEU A 186 -5.98 -5.88 -17.73
CA LEU A 186 -5.53 -5.24 -16.50
C LEU A 186 -6.64 -5.20 -15.45
N ALA A 187 -7.86 -4.80 -15.84
CA ALA A 187 -9.02 -4.77 -14.95
C ALA A 187 -9.28 -6.15 -14.35
N ASP A 188 -9.36 -7.18 -15.18
CA ASP A 188 -9.65 -8.56 -14.77
C ASP A 188 -8.59 -9.09 -13.80
N TYR A 189 -7.30 -8.94 -14.12
CA TYR A 189 -6.23 -9.45 -13.26
C TYR A 189 -6.05 -8.63 -11.97
N VAL A 190 -6.33 -7.32 -11.99
CA VAL A 190 -6.41 -6.54 -10.75
C VAL A 190 -7.54 -7.05 -9.89
N GLN A 191 -8.73 -7.30 -10.45
CA GLN A 191 -9.86 -7.83 -9.71
C GLN A 191 -9.56 -9.22 -9.10
N LYS A 192 -9.01 -10.13 -9.90
CA LYS A 192 -8.52 -11.45 -9.47
C LYS A 192 -7.52 -11.36 -8.31
N THR A 193 -6.48 -10.54 -8.47
CA THR A 193 -5.43 -10.37 -7.46
C THR A 193 -5.98 -9.73 -6.19
N TYR A 194 -6.84 -8.72 -6.35
CA TYR A 194 -7.45 -7.99 -5.25
C TYR A 194 -8.30 -8.91 -4.38
N ALA A 195 -9.18 -9.70 -5.00
CA ALA A 195 -10.00 -10.71 -4.34
C ALA A 195 -9.17 -11.72 -3.51
N ILE A 196 -8.04 -12.18 -4.05
CA ILE A 196 -7.13 -13.07 -3.32
C ILE A 196 -6.49 -12.34 -2.12
N VAL A 197 -6.02 -11.11 -2.31
CA VAL A 197 -5.37 -10.30 -1.25
C VAL A 197 -6.31 -10.05 -0.07
N ILE A 198 -7.59 -9.80 -0.35
CA ILE A 198 -8.59 -9.53 0.71
C ILE A 198 -9.33 -10.79 1.18
N ASN A 199 -8.98 -11.96 0.64
CA ASN A 199 -9.59 -13.26 0.93
C ASN A 199 -11.10 -13.32 0.62
N GLU A 200 -11.52 -12.69 -0.47
CA GLU A 200 -12.89 -12.69 -1.02
C GLU A 200 -12.89 -13.31 -2.43
N THR A 201 -12.65 -14.62 -2.51
CA THR A 201 -12.49 -15.31 -3.80
C THR A 201 -13.78 -15.88 -4.39
N GLU A 202 -14.89 -15.88 -3.65
CA GLU A 202 -16.12 -16.61 -4.02
C GLU A 202 -16.75 -16.13 -5.35
N ASP A 203 -16.62 -14.84 -5.70
CA ASP A 203 -17.31 -14.24 -6.86
C ASP A 203 -16.41 -13.96 -8.09
N VAL A 204 -15.10 -14.20 -8.01
CA VAL A 204 -14.14 -13.64 -8.98
C VAL A 204 -13.76 -14.59 -10.13
N GLY A 205 -14.36 -15.78 -10.18
CA GLY A 205 -14.22 -16.69 -11.34
C GLY A 205 -12.77 -17.08 -11.65
N LEU A 206 -11.92 -17.16 -10.63
CA LEU A 206 -10.53 -17.59 -10.77
C LEU A 206 -10.50 -19.06 -11.20
N ASP A 207 -9.65 -19.40 -12.16
CA ASP A 207 -9.36 -20.82 -12.39
C ASP A 207 -8.49 -21.37 -11.23
N GLU A 208 -8.54 -22.69 -11.04
CA GLU A 208 -7.84 -23.35 -9.93
C GLU A 208 -6.32 -23.20 -10.06
N THR A 209 -5.78 -23.05 -11.27
CA THR A 209 -4.34 -22.96 -11.53
C THR A 209 -3.80 -21.58 -11.17
N GLU A 210 -4.47 -20.51 -11.60
CA GLU A 210 -4.15 -19.12 -11.27
C GLU A 210 -4.30 -18.87 -9.75
N SER A 211 -5.41 -19.33 -9.16
CA SER A 211 -5.65 -19.23 -7.72
C SER A 211 -4.55 -19.94 -6.95
N THR A 212 -4.22 -21.17 -7.34
CA THR A 212 -3.19 -21.97 -6.69
C THR A 212 -1.83 -21.34 -6.90
N ALA A 213 -1.47 -20.84 -8.09
CA ALA A 213 -0.19 -20.18 -8.31
C ALA A 213 -0.04 -18.93 -7.44
N ILE A 214 -1.04 -18.04 -7.45
CA ILE A 214 -1.01 -16.82 -6.64
C ILE A 214 -1.01 -17.16 -5.15
N ALA A 215 -1.88 -18.07 -4.69
CA ALA A 215 -1.97 -18.48 -3.27
C ALA A 215 -0.73 -19.26 -2.80
N MET A 216 -0.22 -20.21 -3.60
CA MET A 216 1.04 -20.90 -3.33
C MET A 216 2.18 -19.92 -3.29
N HIS A 217 2.16 -18.87 -4.12
CA HIS A 217 3.15 -17.84 -4.02
C HIS A 217 2.94 -16.87 -2.86
N PHE A 218 1.73 -16.66 -2.34
CA PHE A 218 1.52 -16.01 -1.03
C PHE A 218 2.12 -16.86 0.11
N ILE A 219 1.93 -18.17 0.06
CA ILE A 219 2.55 -19.12 1.00
C ILE A 219 4.08 -19.16 0.79
N SER A 220 4.54 -19.13 -0.47
CA SER A 220 5.95 -19.19 -0.87
C SER A 220 6.69 -17.87 -0.60
N SER A 221 6.01 -16.73 -0.68
CA SER A 221 6.53 -15.41 -0.30
C SER A 221 6.49 -15.20 1.21
N GLY A 222 5.61 -15.92 1.91
CA GLY A 222 5.77 -16.25 3.34
C GLY A 222 6.99 -17.14 3.63
N SER A 223 7.53 -17.82 2.62
CA SER A 223 8.77 -18.63 2.67
C SER A 223 9.89 -18.05 1.80
N ASN A 224 10.28 -16.82 2.15
CA ASN A 224 11.50 -16.15 1.72
C ASN A 224 12.82 -16.85 2.16
N TYR A 225 12.77 -18.17 2.36
CA TYR A 225 13.80 -18.99 2.95
C TYR A 225 14.33 -19.97 1.91
N ASP A 226 15.66 -20.03 1.72
CA ASP A 226 16.31 -21.00 0.83
C ASP A 226 16.21 -22.44 1.38
N SER A 227 15.74 -22.61 2.63
CA SER A 227 15.52 -23.90 3.26
C SER A 227 14.51 -23.82 4.42
N ILE A 228 13.86 -24.95 4.74
CA ILE A 228 13.02 -25.13 5.94
C ILE A 228 13.79 -24.72 7.21
N GLN A 229 15.10 -24.95 7.26
CA GLN A 229 15.94 -24.59 8.40
C GLN A 229 16.03 -23.08 8.62
N GLN A 230 16.12 -22.29 7.53
CA GLN A 230 16.06 -20.83 7.62
C GLN A 230 14.67 -20.35 8.08
N ALA A 231 13.59 -20.99 7.60
CA ALA A 231 12.22 -20.68 8.02
C ALA A 231 11.99 -20.92 9.52
N MET A 232 12.46 -22.06 10.03
CA MET A 232 12.41 -22.38 11.45
C MET A 232 13.25 -21.41 12.28
N ASN A 233 14.41 -20.99 11.78
CA ASN A 233 15.26 -20.02 12.45
C ASN A 233 14.56 -18.66 12.56
N VAL A 234 13.98 -18.14 11.48
CA VAL A 234 13.30 -16.83 11.53
C VAL A 234 12.05 -16.85 12.39
N THR A 235 11.27 -17.93 12.36
CA THR A 235 10.10 -18.07 13.26
C THR A 235 10.52 -18.06 14.73
N LYS A 236 11.62 -18.74 15.07
CA LYS A 236 12.19 -18.73 16.42
C LYS A 236 12.63 -17.33 16.83
N ILE A 237 13.35 -16.63 15.95
CA ILE A 237 13.80 -15.25 16.18
C ILE A 237 12.59 -14.33 16.43
N ILE A 238 11.54 -14.44 15.63
CA ILE A 238 10.32 -13.63 15.80
C ILE A 238 9.67 -13.88 17.16
N SER A 239 9.55 -15.14 17.58
CA SER A 239 9.00 -15.48 18.91
C SER A 239 9.83 -14.87 20.04
N GLU A 240 11.15 -14.86 19.92
CA GLU A 240 12.06 -14.24 20.89
C GLU A 240 11.93 -12.71 20.87
N ILE A 241 11.81 -12.09 19.69
CA ILE A 241 11.53 -10.66 19.53
C ILE A 241 10.18 -10.28 20.17
N ILE A 242 9.12 -11.04 19.92
CA ILE A 242 7.79 -10.82 20.52
C ILE A 242 7.88 -10.91 22.05
N SER A 243 8.67 -11.84 22.58
CA SER A 243 8.89 -11.97 24.02
C SER A 243 9.60 -10.74 24.59
N ILE A 244 10.60 -10.19 23.88
CA ILE A 244 11.26 -8.93 24.24
C ILE A 244 10.27 -7.77 24.23
N ILE A 245 9.39 -7.68 23.23
CA ILE A 245 8.38 -6.62 23.12
C ILE A 245 7.38 -6.70 24.29
N GLN A 246 6.80 -7.87 24.54
CA GLN A 246 5.86 -8.10 25.64
C GLN A 246 6.49 -7.77 26.99
N TYR A 247 7.73 -8.22 27.23
CA TYR A 247 8.45 -7.91 28.46
C TYR A 247 8.81 -6.43 28.59
N HIS A 248 9.18 -5.75 27.49
CA HIS A 248 9.51 -4.33 27.53
C HIS A 248 8.30 -3.49 27.96
N PHE A 249 7.15 -3.73 27.35
CA PHE A 249 5.95 -2.93 27.61
C PHE A 249 5.06 -3.47 28.73
N GLN A 250 5.40 -4.64 29.30
CA GLN A 250 4.58 -5.33 30.30
C GLN A 250 3.15 -5.61 29.80
N ILE A 251 3.05 -5.99 28.53
CA ILE A 251 1.78 -6.31 27.86
C ILE A 251 1.75 -7.78 27.45
N LYS A 252 0.53 -8.32 27.29
CA LYS A 252 0.29 -9.60 26.62
C LYS A 252 -0.37 -9.29 25.29
N ILE A 253 0.31 -9.60 24.18
CA ILE A 253 -0.21 -9.31 22.85
C ILE A 253 -1.22 -10.40 22.46
N ASP A 254 -2.41 -10.00 22.01
CA ASP A 254 -3.37 -10.95 21.46
C ASP A 254 -2.87 -11.51 20.12
N GLN A 255 -2.50 -12.80 20.11
CA GLN A 255 -1.98 -13.47 18.92
C GLN A 255 -3.04 -13.72 17.83
N ASN A 256 -4.32 -13.51 18.14
CA ASN A 256 -5.40 -13.56 17.17
C ASN A 256 -5.72 -12.19 16.57
N SER A 257 -5.06 -11.12 17.04
CA SER A 257 -5.30 -9.78 16.55
C SER A 257 -4.64 -9.54 15.20
N LYS A 258 -5.28 -8.74 14.35
CA LYS A 258 -4.70 -8.31 13.07
C LYS A 258 -3.38 -7.56 13.27
N ASN A 259 -3.21 -6.88 14.41
CA ASN A 259 -1.99 -6.16 14.75
C ASN A 259 -0.83 -7.12 15.02
N PHE A 260 -1.10 -8.26 15.67
CA PHE A 260 -0.11 -9.30 15.87
C PHE A 260 0.33 -9.91 14.54
N SER A 261 -0.61 -10.29 13.67
CA SER A 261 -0.28 -10.81 12.33
C SER A 261 0.60 -9.83 11.56
N ARG A 262 0.26 -8.53 11.62
CA ARG A 262 1.04 -7.48 10.98
C ARG A 262 2.43 -7.32 11.59
N LEU A 263 2.56 -7.31 12.92
CA LEU A 263 3.85 -7.26 13.61
C LEU A 263 4.74 -8.43 13.18
N VAL A 264 4.19 -9.65 13.14
CA VAL A 264 4.89 -10.86 12.68
C VAL A 264 5.38 -10.66 11.24
N SER A 265 4.54 -10.19 10.32
CA SER A 265 4.94 -9.92 8.94
C SER A 265 6.05 -8.86 8.84
N HIS A 266 5.98 -7.78 9.62
CA HIS A 266 7.03 -6.75 9.66
C HIS A 266 8.37 -7.32 10.17
N LEU A 267 8.33 -8.13 11.22
CA LEU A 267 9.52 -8.79 11.78
C LEU A 267 10.09 -9.84 10.82
N GLN A 268 9.24 -10.65 10.18
CA GLN A 268 9.65 -11.58 9.13
C GLN A 268 10.41 -10.84 8.04
N TYR A 269 9.79 -9.79 7.49
CA TYR A 269 10.39 -9.04 6.39
C TYR A 269 11.70 -8.38 6.79
N PHE A 270 11.74 -7.73 7.95
CA PHE A 270 12.97 -7.17 8.51
C PHE A 270 14.08 -8.24 8.58
N LEU A 271 13.81 -9.42 9.12
CA LEU A 271 14.81 -10.50 9.22
C LEU A 271 15.26 -11.03 7.86
N ILE A 272 14.33 -11.16 6.91
CA ILE A 272 14.64 -11.57 5.54
C ILE A 272 15.55 -10.54 4.87
N ARG A 273 15.31 -9.23 5.04
CA ARG A 273 16.21 -8.18 4.53
C ARG A 273 17.61 -8.31 5.10
N GLN A 274 17.73 -8.58 6.41
CA GLN A 274 19.03 -8.78 7.05
C GLN A 274 19.77 -10.00 6.51
N VAL A 275 19.06 -11.10 6.20
CA VAL A 275 19.65 -12.30 5.61
C VAL A 275 20.07 -12.07 4.15
N LYS A 276 19.24 -11.37 3.36
CA LYS A 276 19.47 -11.12 1.93
C LYS A 276 20.37 -9.91 1.64
N GLY A 277 20.71 -9.11 2.65
CA GLY A 277 21.49 -7.88 2.49
C GLY A 277 20.75 -6.78 1.72
N ILE A 278 19.41 -6.79 1.76
CA ILE A 278 18.58 -5.79 1.07
C ILE A 278 18.58 -4.51 1.91
N LYS A 279 19.06 -3.41 1.31
CA LYS A 279 19.03 -2.08 1.96
C LYS A 279 17.63 -1.49 1.90
N MET A 280 17.23 -0.83 2.98
CA MET A 280 16.04 0.01 3.00
C MET A 280 16.31 1.34 2.27
N MET A 281 15.26 2.00 1.78
CA MET A 281 15.36 3.37 1.30
C MET A 281 15.88 4.30 2.41
N ASP A 282 16.70 5.27 2.03
CA ASP A 282 17.25 6.25 2.96
C ASP A 282 16.11 7.06 3.61
N MET A 283 16.16 7.19 4.94
CA MET A 283 15.27 8.09 5.67
C MET A 283 15.96 9.41 5.92
N SER A 284 15.24 10.53 5.75
CA SER A 284 15.81 11.83 6.07
C SER A 284 16.12 11.93 7.57
N GLU A 285 17.20 12.65 7.92
CA GLU A 285 17.58 12.88 9.31
C GLU A 285 16.43 13.51 10.12
N GLU A 286 15.61 14.34 9.49
CA GLU A 286 14.44 14.96 10.10
C GLU A 286 13.37 13.93 10.47
N MET A 287 13.10 12.95 9.59
CA MET A 287 12.15 11.86 9.86
C MET A 287 12.65 10.99 11.01
N ILE A 288 13.93 10.61 10.99
CA ILE A 288 14.56 9.87 12.07
C ILE A 288 14.40 10.64 13.39
N ARG A 289 14.76 11.93 13.42
CA ARG A 289 14.66 12.77 14.62
C ARG A 289 13.23 12.82 15.16
N ILE A 290 12.22 12.98 14.30
CA ILE A 290 10.81 13.02 14.71
C ILE A 290 10.38 11.70 15.36
N VAL A 291 10.72 10.57 14.75
CA VAL A 291 10.38 9.24 15.29
C VAL A 291 11.05 9.02 16.65
N LEU A 292 12.33 9.40 16.77
CA LEU A 292 13.08 9.26 18.02
C LEU A 292 12.53 10.15 19.14
N ASP A 293 12.11 11.38 18.82
CA ASP A 293 11.55 12.31 19.80
C ASP A 293 10.14 11.89 20.25
N GLN A 294 9.29 11.47 19.31
CA GLN A 294 7.90 11.08 19.61
C GLN A 294 7.78 9.71 20.28
N TYR A 295 8.62 8.75 19.91
CA TYR A 295 8.42 7.34 20.25
C TYR A 295 9.59 6.75 21.04
N GLN A 296 10.13 7.51 21.99
CA GLN A 296 11.31 7.11 22.80
C GLN A 296 11.19 5.71 23.43
N SER A 297 10.03 5.38 24.03
CA SER A 297 9.84 4.06 24.65
C SER A 297 9.84 2.93 23.61
N SER A 298 9.21 3.16 22.45
CA SER A 298 9.22 2.19 21.35
C SER A 298 10.60 2.06 20.71
N PHE A 299 11.39 3.14 20.68
CA PHE A 299 12.78 3.11 20.23
C PHE A 299 13.66 2.30 21.18
N GLN A 300 13.54 2.50 22.50
CA GLN A 300 14.24 1.67 23.49
C GLN A 300 13.87 0.17 23.36
N CYS A 301 12.65 -0.13 22.93
CA CYS A 301 12.25 -1.50 22.60
C CYS A 301 12.92 -2.00 21.32
N ALA A 302 13.07 -1.15 20.29
CA ALA A 302 13.86 -1.44 19.09
C ALA A 302 15.33 -1.72 19.45
N GLU A 303 15.97 -0.89 20.26
CA GLU A 303 17.35 -1.10 20.73
C GLU A 303 17.56 -2.46 21.39
N LYS A 304 16.62 -2.89 22.25
CA LYS A 304 16.70 -4.23 22.88
C LYS A 304 16.61 -5.36 21.85
N VAL A 305 15.77 -5.21 20.83
CA VAL A 305 15.63 -6.19 19.75
C VAL A 305 16.88 -6.23 18.88
N ILE A 306 17.43 -5.07 18.50
CA ILE A 306 18.69 -4.99 17.75
C ILE A 306 19.85 -5.57 18.56
N GLY A 307 19.94 -5.24 19.85
CA GLY A 307 20.95 -5.79 20.75
C GLY A 307 20.89 -7.31 20.87
N TYR A 308 19.68 -7.87 20.95
CA TYR A 308 19.46 -9.32 20.91
C TYR A 308 19.93 -9.93 19.57
N LEU A 309 19.55 -9.34 18.44
CA LEU A 309 19.92 -9.84 17.10
C LEU A 309 21.43 -9.79 16.86
N ASN A 310 22.09 -8.73 17.30
CA ASN A 310 23.53 -8.60 17.23
C ASN A 310 24.23 -9.66 18.08
N LYS A 311 23.76 -9.88 19.31
CA LYS A 311 24.36 -10.85 20.24
C LYS A 311 24.18 -12.30 19.79
N VAL A 312 23.00 -12.66 19.30
CA VAL A 312 22.63 -14.06 19.03
C VAL A 312 22.84 -14.45 17.56
N HIS A 313 22.66 -13.50 16.64
CA HIS A 313 22.70 -13.75 15.19
C HIS A 313 23.78 -12.96 14.45
N ASN A 314 24.57 -12.12 15.13
CA ASN A 314 25.59 -11.25 14.54
C ASN A 314 25.03 -10.32 13.44
N VAL A 315 23.77 -9.92 13.59
CA VAL A 315 23.08 -8.99 12.69
C VAL A 315 23.21 -7.58 13.24
N LYS A 316 23.69 -6.63 12.43
CA LYS A 316 23.89 -5.22 12.80
C LYS A 316 23.17 -4.31 11.79
N PRO A 317 21.84 -4.18 11.91
CA PRO A 317 21.08 -3.32 11.02
C PRO A 317 21.48 -1.86 11.22
N PRO A 318 21.40 -1.03 10.17
CA PRO A 318 21.66 0.40 10.29
C PRO A 318 20.51 1.11 11.05
N LEU A 319 20.71 2.36 11.46
CA LEU A 319 19.77 3.11 12.31
C LEU A 319 18.37 3.20 11.69
N GLU A 320 18.30 3.27 10.37
CA GLU A 320 17.07 3.32 9.60
C GLU A 320 16.19 2.10 9.87
N GLU A 321 16.77 0.91 10.02
CA GLU A 321 16.06 -0.32 10.33
C GLU A 321 15.54 -0.32 11.78
N GLU A 322 16.26 0.32 12.70
CA GLU A 322 15.85 0.46 14.09
C GLU A 322 14.66 1.44 14.25
N VAL A 323 14.72 2.54 13.50
CA VAL A 323 13.62 3.51 13.37
C VAL A 323 12.40 2.85 12.70
N TYR A 324 12.61 2.02 11.67
CA TYR A 324 11.56 1.21 11.06
C TYR A 324 10.88 0.29 12.10
N LEU A 325 11.66 -0.46 12.90
CA LEU A 325 11.10 -1.30 13.96
C LEU A 325 10.34 -0.48 15.01
N THR A 326 10.82 0.72 15.32
CA THR A 326 10.18 1.64 16.28
C THR A 326 8.77 2.02 15.84
N MET A 327 8.63 2.47 14.59
CA MET A 327 7.33 2.87 14.04
C MET A 327 6.30 1.75 14.05
N HIS A 328 6.73 0.52 13.74
CA HIS A 328 5.83 -0.63 13.67
C HIS A 328 5.43 -1.16 15.05
N LYS A 329 6.32 -1.09 16.04
CA LYS A 329 6.01 -1.45 17.43
C LYS A 329 5.07 -0.46 18.09
N GLU A 330 5.25 0.85 17.85
CA GLU A 330 4.37 1.87 18.41
C GLU A 330 2.91 1.65 18.00
N ARG A 331 2.67 1.28 16.72
CA ARG A 331 1.33 0.94 16.25
C ARG A 331 0.68 -0.21 17.01
N VAL A 332 1.46 -1.22 17.42
CA VAL A 332 0.96 -2.33 18.25
C VAL A 332 0.69 -1.85 19.67
N ARG A 333 1.61 -1.07 20.24
CA ARG A 333 1.48 -0.54 21.59
C ARG A 333 0.24 0.32 21.77
N GLN A 334 -0.10 1.16 20.80
CA GLN A 334 -1.27 2.06 20.87
C GLN A 334 -2.62 1.34 20.83
N VAL A 335 -2.67 0.07 20.41
CA VAL A 335 -3.91 -0.71 20.33
C VAL A 335 -4.06 -1.68 21.50
N GLU A 336 -2.94 -2.14 22.07
CA GLU A 336 -2.93 -3.08 23.20
C GLU A 336 -2.88 -2.36 24.58
N MET A 337 -2.67 -1.04 24.60
CA MET A 337 -2.80 -0.14 25.76
C MET A 337 -4.11 0.65 25.68
#